data_AF-A0AA96Q700-F1
#
_entry.id   AF-A0AA96Q700-F1
#
_cell.length_a   1.000
_cell.length_b   1.000
_cell.length_c   1.000
_cell.angle_alpha   90.00
_cell.angle_beta   90.00
_cell.angle_gamma   90.00
#
_symmetry.space_group_name_H-M   'P 1'
#
loop_
_entity.id
_entity.type
_entity.pdbx_description
1 polymer ?
#
loop_
_entity_poly.entity_id
_entity_poly.type
_entity_poly.pdbx_seq_one_letter_code
_entity_poly.pdbx_strand_id
1 'polypeptide(L)'
;MSADWDVAVVGAGAAGLTAARVAAQRGLRVVAYERLAAGGQLVNLSTLHDHSGGTGPALTASLTADAEAAGVRLEYAEVTRVQLGPPARLTTSAGEVTARVVVVAAGLSPGRLGLPGEAELTGRGLSTCAACDGPLFRGRPVAVVGDDEWTATEALELAGHASAVTVLAPGEPRWSAARDRALAAAERVEVLTGAAVTALRGEGVLSGVAVRTADGEREMAVAGVFPFVGRRGPEALVDGLAADADGRLVPSAGVLVAGDARSGAERTLAAAEADGRAAGEAAVAVLAAGAGSLQVVDPTHGVLPEPAGADAVAASTAAWTDVALFTNSKPNATELLRGLGERLQAHWALPELGLAAKESASVAADPDQIDWLAQRFKVVLVAVGD
;
A
#
# COMPACT_ATOMS: atom_id res chain seq x y z
N MET A 1 14.37 20.68 -3.82
CA MET A 1 13.97 20.30 -5.20
C MET A 1 12.50 19.93 -5.17
N SER A 2 11.68 20.43 -6.10
CA SER A 2 10.27 20.05 -6.20
C SER A 2 10.16 18.64 -6.78
N ALA A 3 9.48 17.73 -6.07
CA ALA A 3 9.15 16.42 -6.63
C ALA A 3 7.89 16.50 -7.50
N ASP A 4 7.78 15.60 -8.48
CA ASP A 4 6.59 15.50 -9.33
C ASP A 4 5.35 15.16 -8.49
N TRP A 5 5.52 14.29 -7.49
CA TRP A 5 4.47 13.79 -6.61
C TRP A 5 4.78 13.98 -5.13
N ASP A 6 3.75 14.19 -4.32
CA ASP A 6 3.91 14.12 -2.86
C ASP A 6 4.02 12.65 -2.42
N VAL A 7 3.16 11.78 -2.96
CA VAL A 7 3.19 10.34 -2.71
C VAL A 7 3.11 9.59 -4.03
N ALA A 8 4.04 8.65 -4.25
CA ALA A 8 3.92 7.65 -5.30
C ALA A 8 3.66 6.27 -4.68
N VAL A 9 2.61 5.61 -5.15
CA VAL A 9 2.27 4.24 -4.75
C VAL A 9 2.64 3.30 -5.89
N VAL A 10 3.41 2.24 -5.59
CA VAL A 10 3.82 1.23 -6.58
C VAL A 10 2.98 -0.02 -6.38
N GLY A 11 2.08 -0.30 -7.33
CA GLY A 11 1.07 -1.36 -7.28
C GLY A 11 -0.31 -0.80 -6.95
N ALA A 12 -1.32 -1.18 -7.74
CA ALA A 12 -2.71 -0.75 -7.59
C ALA A 12 -3.65 -1.91 -7.22
N GLY A 13 -3.18 -2.84 -6.38
CA GLY A 13 -4.05 -3.78 -5.67
C GLY A 13 -4.82 -3.11 -4.51
N ALA A 14 -5.56 -3.89 -3.71
CA ALA A 14 -6.34 -3.35 -2.58
C ALA A 14 -5.53 -2.46 -1.63
N ALA A 15 -4.33 -2.90 -1.24
CA ALA A 15 -3.44 -2.13 -0.37
C ALA A 15 -3.01 -0.81 -1.01
N GLY A 16 -2.60 -0.85 -2.27
CA GLY A 16 -2.11 0.33 -2.99
C GLY A 16 -3.20 1.36 -3.27
N LEU A 17 -4.36 0.92 -3.77
CA LEU A 17 -5.52 1.79 -4.00
C LEU A 17 -5.99 2.43 -2.69
N THR A 18 -6.02 1.66 -1.59
CA THR A 18 -6.39 2.19 -0.28
C THR A 18 -5.38 3.23 0.22
N ALA A 19 -4.08 2.94 0.13
CA ALA A 19 -3.02 3.88 0.53
C ALA A 19 -3.10 5.18 -0.28
N ALA A 20 -3.23 5.06 -1.60
CA ALA A 20 -3.32 6.20 -2.50
C ALA A 20 -4.54 7.08 -2.17
N ARG A 21 -5.72 6.45 -2.01
CA ARG A 21 -6.97 7.13 -1.66
C ARG A 21 -6.83 7.89 -0.34
N VAL A 22 -6.29 7.25 0.70
CA VAL A 22 -6.11 7.87 2.03
C VAL A 22 -5.20 9.08 1.96
N ALA A 23 -4.09 9.00 1.23
CA ALA A 23 -3.18 10.13 1.04
C ALA A 23 -3.83 11.26 0.23
N ALA A 24 -4.53 10.95 -0.85
CA ALA A 24 -5.19 11.94 -1.71
C ALA A 24 -6.33 12.69 -0.98
N GLN A 25 -7.07 12.01 -0.10
CA GLN A 25 -8.09 12.62 0.77
C GLN A 25 -7.52 13.68 1.73
N ARG A 26 -6.20 13.73 1.91
CA ARG A 26 -5.51 14.78 2.69
C ARG A 26 -4.99 15.93 1.82
N GLY A 27 -5.39 15.99 0.54
CA GLY A 27 -5.01 17.04 -0.40
C GLY A 27 -3.60 16.89 -0.98
N LEU A 28 -2.98 15.71 -0.86
CA LEU A 28 -1.67 15.42 -1.43
C LEU A 28 -1.77 15.12 -2.93
N ARG A 29 -0.75 15.48 -3.70
CA ARG A 29 -0.64 15.03 -5.10
C ARG A 29 -0.15 13.59 -5.13
N VAL A 30 -1.06 12.66 -5.45
CA VAL A 30 -0.80 11.22 -5.40
C VAL A 30 -0.88 10.59 -6.78
N VAL A 31 0.10 9.73 -7.08
CA VAL A 31 0.06 8.82 -8.23
C VAL A 31 0.13 7.37 -7.75
N ALA A 32 -0.64 6.49 -8.37
CA ALA A 32 -0.54 5.05 -8.17
C ALA A 32 -0.20 4.37 -9.51
N TYR A 33 0.90 3.63 -9.53
CA TYR A 33 1.41 2.93 -10.70
C TYR A 33 0.96 1.48 -10.75
N GLU A 34 0.54 1.03 -11.92
CA GLU A 34 0.22 -0.36 -12.20
C GLU A 34 0.67 -0.75 -13.61
N ARG A 35 0.95 -2.03 -13.85
CA ARG A 35 1.51 -2.49 -15.13
C ARG A 35 0.48 -2.53 -16.25
N LEU A 36 -0.71 -3.04 -15.95
CA LEU A 36 -1.73 -3.35 -16.96
C LEU A 36 -3.10 -2.81 -16.57
N ALA A 37 -3.60 -3.23 -15.41
CA ALA A 37 -4.92 -2.86 -14.90
C ALA A 37 -4.90 -2.91 -13.37
N ALA A 38 -5.64 -2.00 -12.74
CA ALA A 38 -5.81 -1.97 -11.29
C ALA A 38 -6.45 -3.27 -10.76
N GLY A 39 -6.19 -3.57 -9.50
CA GLY A 39 -6.78 -4.68 -8.74
C GLY A 39 -5.81 -5.79 -8.36
N GLY A 40 -4.66 -5.91 -9.03
CA GLY A 40 -3.66 -6.92 -8.70
C GLY A 40 -4.23 -8.34 -8.74
N GLN A 41 -4.06 -9.13 -7.68
CA GLN A 41 -4.65 -10.49 -7.63
C GLN A 41 -6.18 -10.49 -7.48
N LEU A 42 -6.80 -9.41 -7.01
CA LEU A 42 -8.24 -9.38 -6.78
C LEU A 42 -9.04 -9.59 -8.05
N VAL A 43 -8.59 -9.08 -9.20
CA VAL A 43 -9.33 -9.26 -10.46
C VAL A 43 -9.47 -10.72 -10.88
N ASN A 44 -8.66 -11.61 -10.31
CA ASN A 44 -8.67 -13.04 -10.61
C ASN A 44 -9.62 -13.84 -9.72
N LEU A 45 -10.22 -13.22 -8.70
CA LEU A 45 -10.97 -13.94 -7.67
C LEU A 45 -12.49 -13.85 -7.89
N SER A 46 -13.11 -15.00 -8.12
CA SER A 46 -14.57 -15.14 -8.18
C SER A 46 -15.22 -14.97 -6.80
N THR A 47 -14.55 -15.49 -5.77
CA THR A 47 -15.01 -15.53 -4.38
C THR A 47 -13.98 -14.90 -3.47
N LEU A 48 -14.41 -13.96 -2.64
CA LEU A 48 -13.60 -13.35 -1.60
C LEU A 48 -13.92 -14.01 -0.26
N HIS A 49 -12.96 -14.69 0.35
CA HIS A 49 -13.23 -15.54 1.52
C HIS A 49 -13.41 -14.76 2.83
N ASP A 50 -12.89 -13.53 2.90
CA ASP A 50 -12.84 -12.66 4.08
C ASP A 50 -13.54 -11.30 3.85
N HIS A 51 -14.31 -11.18 2.77
CA HIS A 51 -15.08 -9.97 2.44
C HIS A 51 -16.53 -10.34 2.13
N SER A 52 -17.47 -9.59 2.72
CA SER A 52 -18.89 -9.86 2.55
C SER A 52 -19.42 -9.26 1.25
N GLY A 53 -19.57 -10.11 0.23
CA GLY A 53 -20.29 -9.78 -1.00
C GLY A 53 -19.41 -9.29 -2.15
N GLY A 54 -19.96 -9.37 -3.36
CA GLY A 54 -19.24 -9.01 -4.58
C GLY A 54 -18.20 -10.04 -5.02
N THR A 55 -17.60 -9.78 -6.19
CA THR A 55 -16.46 -10.51 -6.73
C THR A 55 -15.21 -9.63 -6.61
N GLY A 56 -14.03 -10.22 -6.75
CA GLY A 56 -12.79 -9.46 -6.77
C GLY A 56 -12.72 -8.38 -7.86
N PRO A 57 -13.21 -8.61 -9.10
CA PRO A 57 -13.41 -7.54 -10.09
C PRO A 57 -14.36 -6.42 -9.65
N ALA A 58 -15.48 -6.75 -9.00
CA ALA A 58 -16.44 -5.75 -8.54
C ALA A 58 -15.84 -4.87 -7.43
N LEU A 59 -15.14 -5.48 -6.47
CA LEU A 59 -14.42 -4.76 -5.43
C LEU A 59 -13.30 -3.90 -6.02
N THR A 60 -12.53 -4.44 -6.97
CA THR A 60 -11.48 -3.69 -7.68
C THR A 60 -12.06 -2.44 -8.34
N ALA A 61 -13.19 -2.57 -9.05
CA ALA A 61 -13.84 -1.44 -9.69
C ALA A 61 -14.27 -0.38 -8.67
N SER A 62 -14.82 -0.80 -7.52
CA SER A 62 -15.17 0.11 -6.42
C SER A 62 -13.96 0.84 -5.86
N LEU A 63 -12.89 0.11 -5.50
CA LEU A 63 -11.67 0.70 -4.93
C LEU A 63 -10.98 1.67 -5.90
N THR A 64 -11.00 1.32 -7.19
CA THR A 64 -10.44 2.16 -8.26
C THR A 64 -11.23 3.47 -8.37
N ALA A 65 -12.56 3.38 -8.45
CA ALA A 65 -13.43 4.55 -8.52
C ALA A 65 -13.29 5.46 -7.28
N ASP A 66 -13.21 4.87 -6.09
CA ASP A 66 -13.01 5.61 -4.84
C ASP A 66 -11.65 6.33 -4.79
N ALA A 67 -10.59 5.72 -5.33
CA ALA A 67 -9.27 6.33 -5.42
C ALA A 67 -9.26 7.50 -6.42
N GLU A 68 -9.81 7.31 -7.62
CA GLU A 68 -9.93 8.37 -8.63
C GLU A 68 -10.79 9.53 -8.15
N ALA A 69 -11.92 9.25 -7.49
CA ALA A 69 -12.79 10.26 -6.90
C ALA A 69 -12.09 11.07 -5.79
N ALA A 70 -11.13 10.47 -5.09
CA ALA A 70 -10.28 11.16 -4.11
C ALA A 70 -9.16 12.02 -4.76
N GLY A 71 -8.99 11.96 -6.08
CA GLY A 71 -7.97 12.70 -6.82
C GLY A 71 -6.65 11.95 -7.04
N VAL A 72 -6.63 10.62 -6.84
CA VAL A 72 -5.47 9.79 -7.20
C VAL A 72 -5.33 9.75 -8.71
N ARG A 73 -4.13 10.00 -9.22
CA ARG A 73 -3.79 9.72 -10.62
C ARG A 73 -3.36 8.27 -10.77
N LEU A 74 -4.13 7.47 -11.50
CA LEU A 74 -3.70 6.14 -11.90
C LEU A 74 -2.86 6.21 -13.17
N GLU A 75 -1.68 5.58 -13.12
CA GLU A 75 -0.76 5.51 -14.25
C GLU A 75 -0.45 4.05 -14.59
N TYR A 76 -0.67 3.70 -15.86
CA TYR A 76 -0.40 2.36 -16.36
C TYR A 76 1.02 2.30 -16.93
N ALA A 77 1.99 2.19 -16.03
CA ALA A 77 3.40 2.04 -16.33
C ALA A 77 4.07 1.13 -15.30
N GLU A 78 4.94 0.24 -15.78
CA GLU A 78 5.69 -0.66 -14.91
C GLU A 78 6.80 0.11 -14.20
N VAL A 79 6.78 0.13 -12.86
CA VAL A 79 7.91 0.62 -12.06
C VAL A 79 8.92 -0.51 -11.95
N THR A 80 10.09 -0.34 -12.55
CA THR A 80 11.16 -1.35 -12.55
C THR A 80 12.20 -1.15 -11.47
N ARG A 81 12.28 0.07 -10.91
CA ARG A 81 13.26 0.42 -9.88
C ARG A 81 12.82 1.63 -9.06
N VAL A 82 13.08 1.58 -7.77
CA VAL A 82 12.90 2.67 -6.81
C VAL A 82 14.23 2.95 -6.13
N GLN A 83 14.71 4.18 -6.29
CA GLN A 83 15.94 4.67 -5.67
C GLN A 83 15.58 5.68 -4.59
N LEU A 84 16.03 5.39 -3.37
CA LEU A 84 15.71 6.20 -2.20
C LEU A 84 16.51 7.49 -2.17
N GLY A 85 15.88 8.59 -1.78
CA GLY A 85 16.51 9.89 -1.67
C GLY A 85 15.49 11.00 -1.38
N PRO A 86 15.93 12.25 -1.16
CA PRO A 86 15.06 13.41 -1.09
C PRO A 86 15.13 14.25 -2.39
N PRO A 87 14.22 14.07 -3.37
CA PRO A 87 13.14 13.09 -3.43
C PRO A 87 13.59 11.71 -3.94
N ALA A 88 12.74 10.69 -3.75
CA ALA A 88 12.97 9.36 -4.28
C ALA A 88 12.74 9.38 -5.80
N ARG A 89 13.45 8.52 -6.54
CA ARG A 89 13.35 8.39 -7.99
C ARG A 89 12.78 7.03 -8.34
N LEU A 90 11.77 7.03 -9.21
CA LEU A 90 11.16 5.82 -9.73
C LEU A 90 11.47 5.75 -11.23
N THR A 91 12.07 4.63 -11.65
CA THR A 91 12.23 4.30 -13.07
C THR A 91 10.99 3.55 -13.52
N THR A 92 10.26 4.09 -14.48
CA THR A 92 9.06 3.47 -15.04
C THR A 92 9.24 3.16 -16.52
N SER A 93 8.40 2.28 -17.07
CA SER A 93 8.34 2.03 -18.52
C SER A 93 7.97 3.26 -19.36
N ALA A 94 7.41 4.31 -18.75
CA ALA A 94 7.04 5.57 -19.40
C ALA A 94 8.06 6.70 -19.16
N GLY A 95 9.14 6.44 -18.41
CA GLY A 95 10.15 7.43 -18.05
C GLY A 95 10.41 7.51 -16.54
N GLU A 96 11.32 8.39 -16.14
CA GLU A 96 11.63 8.61 -14.73
C GLU A 96 10.71 9.66 -14.11
N VAL A 97 10.34 9.44 -12.85
CA VAL A 97 9.56 10.38 -12.03
C VAL A 97 10.12 10.46 -10.62
N THR A 98 9.74 11.52 -9.90
CA THR A 98 10.17 11.74 -8.52
C THR A 98 9.00 11.86 -7.54
N ALA A 99 9.19 11.37 -6.32
CA ALA A 99 8.20 11.47 -5.26
C ALA A 99 8.84 11.77 -3.90
N ARG A 100 8.15 12.55 -3.05
CA ARG A 100 8.63 12.85 -1.69
C ARG A 100 8.53 11.63 -0.77
N VAL A 101 7.48 10.83 -0.91
CA VAL A 101 7.28 9.56 -0.22
C VAL A 101 6.88 8.47 -1.22
N VAL A 102 7.39 7.25 -1.01
CA VAL A 102 7.02 6.07 -1.79
C VAL A 102 6.35 5.03 -0.89
N VAL A 103 5.20 4.52 -1.35
CA VAL A 103 4.52 3.36 -0.78
C VAL A 103 4.66 2.18 -1.75
N VAL A 104 5.31 1.11 -1.33
CA VAL A 104 5.44 -0.11 -2.13
C VAL A 104 4.33 -1.09 -1.76
N ALA A 105 3.40 -1.29 -2.67
CA ALA A 105 2.22 -2.15 -2.54
C ALA A 105 2.09 -3.10 -3.75
N ALA A 106 3.22 -3.55 -4.29
CA ALA A 106 3.30 -4.35 -5.53
C ALA A 106 2.81 -5.80 -5.39
N GLY A 107 2.38 -6.21 -4.18
CA GLY A 107 1.94 -7.56 -3.89
C GLY A 107 3.04 -8.61 -4.10
N LEU A 108 2.64 -9.80 -4.54
CA LEU A 108 3.54 -10.90 -4.90
C LEU A 108 3.42 -11.21 -6.38
N SER A 109 4.52 -11.73 -6.94
CA SER A 109 4.54 -12.34 -8.27
C SER A 109 3.62 -13.58 -8.34
N PRO A 110 3.14 -13.94 -9.56
CA PRO A 110 2.40 -15.18 -9.77
C PRO A 110 3.18 -16.40 -9.31
N GLY A 111 2.46 -17.45 -8.89
CA GLY A 111 3.08 -18.68 -8.40
C GLY A 111 3.89 -19.39 -9.47
N ARG A 112 4.97 -20.04 -9.05
CA ARG A 112 5.86 -20.83 -9.89
C ARG A 112 6.28 -22.11 -9.17
N LEU A 113 6.43 -23.18 -9.93
CA LEU A 113 6.97 -24.46 -9.46
C LEU A 113 8.50 -24.45 -9.44
N GLY A 114 9.14 -23.61 -10.27
CA GLY A 114 10.60 -23.55 -10.40
C GLY A 114 11.19 -24.77 -11.11
N LEU A 115 10.42 -25.38 -12.02
CA LEU A 115 10.81 -26.61 -12.70
C LEU A 115 11.25 -26.36 -14.15
N PRO A 116 12.16 -27.18 -14.70
CA PRO A 116 12.47 -27.13 -16.12
C PRO A 116 11.22 -27.33 -16.99
N GLY A 117 11.09 -26.57 -18.07
CA GLY A 117 9.94 -26.63 -18.98
C GLY A 117 8.75 -25.74 -18.57
N GLU A 118 8.81 -25.09 -17.40
CA GLU A 118 7.69 -24.30 -16.87
C GLU A 118 7.35 -23.09 -17.76
N ALA A 119 8.36 -22.40 -18.28
CA ALA A 119 8.17 -21.22 -19.13
C ALA A 119 7.49 -21.57 -20.45
N GLU A 120 7.85 -22.71 -21.06
CA GLU A 120 7.26 -23.20 -22.31
C GLU A 120 5.81 -23.67 -22.13
N LEU A 121 5.47 -24.17 -20.94
CA LEU A 121 4.15 -24.70 -20.61
C LEU A 121 3.21 -23.66 -19.97
N THR A 122 3.71 -22.47 -19.62
CA THR A 122 2.90 -21.34 -19.14
C THR A 122 1.90 -20.91 -20.20
N GLY A 123 0.61 -20.89 -19.85
CA GLY A 123 -0.50 -20.66 -20.78
C GLY A 123 -0.79 -21.84 -21.72
N ARG A 124 -0.06 -22.96 -21.59
CA ARG A 124 -0.25 -24.21 -22.36
C ARG A 124 -0.49 -25.41 -21.45
N GLY A 125 -1.19 -25.15 -20.34
CA GLY A 125 -1.52 -26.12 -19.30
C GLY A 125 -1.07 -25.69 -17.91
N LEU A 126 -0.09 -24.78 -17.78
CA LEU A 126 0.15 -24.08 -16.52
C LEU A 126 -0.62 -22.76 -16.49
N SER A 127 -1.33 -22.50 -15.40
CA SER A 127 -2.11 -21.27 -15.19
C SER A 127 -2.08 -20.84 -13.74
N THR A 128 -2.11 -19.54 -13.46
CA THR A 128 -2.15 -18.98 -12.10
C THR A 128 -3.48 -18.29 -11.79
N CYS A 129 -4.54 -18.51 -12.57
CA CYS A 129 -5.87 -17.95 -12.33
C CYS A 129 -6.94 -19.02 -12.60
N ALA A 130 -7.52 -19.62 -11.55
CA ALA A 130 -8.56 -20.63 -11.72
C ALA A 130 -9.81 -20.06 -12.38
N ALA A 131 -10.27 -18.88 -11.96
CA ALA A 131 -11.49 -18.29 -12.50
C ALA A 131 -11.35 -17.93 -14.00
N CYS A 132 -10.15 -17.53 -14.43
CA CYS A 132 -9.89 -17.15 -15.82
C CYS A 132 -9.84 -18.39 -16.73
N ASP A 133 -9.03 -19.38 -16.34
CA ASP A 133 -8.66 -20.49 -17.23
C ASP A 133 -9.39 -21.80 -16.91
N GLY A 134 -10.00 -21.93 -15.74
CA GLY A 134 -10.77 -23.09 -15.30
C GLY A 134 -11.81 -23.57 -16.33
N PRO A 135 -12.59 -22.69 -16.98
CA PRO A 135 -13.51 -23.08 -18.05
C PRO A 135 -12.87 -23.81 -19.23
N LEU A 136 -11.58 -23.58 -19.51
CA LEU A 136 -10.82 -24.25 -20.58
C LEU A 136 -10.49 -25.71 -20.25
N PHE A 137 -10.53 -26.07 -18.96
CA PHE A 137 -10.28 -27.43 -18.46
C PHE A 137 -11.58 -28.21 -18.19
N ARG A 138 -12.70 -27.76 -18.73
CA ARG A 138 -14.00 -28.42 -18.54
C ARG A 138 -13.94 -29.89 -18.93
N GLY A 139 -14.29 -30.76 -17.97
CA GLY A 139 -14.28 -32.22 -18.16
C GLY A 139 -12.88 -32.83 -18.27
N ARG A 140 -11.82 -32.11 -17.89
CA ARG A 140 -10.43 -32.61 -17.85
C ARG A 140 -9.88 -32.58 -16.42
N PRO A 141 -8.97 -33.50 -16.04
CA PRO A 141 -8.36 -33.49 -14.72
C PRO A 141 -7.32 -32.38 -14.59
N VAL A 142 -7.26 -31.72 -13.43
CA VAL A 142 -6.28 -30.67 -13.12
C VAL A 142 -5.64 -30.90 -11.75
N ALA A 143 -4.45 -30.34 -11.55
CA ALA A 143 -3.79 -30.28 -10.26
C ALA A 143 -3.66 -28.83 -9.76
N VAL A 144 -3.82 -28.62 -8.46
CA VAL A 144 -3.62 -27.35 -7.78
C VAL A 144 -2.48 -27.52 -6.78
N VAL A 145 -1.46 -26.68 -6.81
CA VAL A 145 -0.26 -26.84 -5.99
C VAL A 145 -0.19 -25.73 -4.97
N GLY A 146 -0.28 -26.07 -3.68
CA GLY A 146 -0.27 -25.10 -2.58
C GLY A 146 -0.91 -25.64 -1.32
N ASP A 147 -0.81 -24.87 -0.25
CA ASP A 147 -1.17 -25.28 1.11
C ASP A 147 -1.79 -24.13 1.91
N ASP A 148 -2.38 -23.12 1.26
CA ASP A 148 -2.99 -21.96 1.94
C ASP A 148 -4.48 -21.75 1.59
N GLU A 149 -5.12 -20.78 2.26
CA GLU A 149 -6.55 -20.46 2.09
C GLU A 149 -6.93 -20.20 0.62
N TRP A 150 -6.04 -19.53 -0.13
CA TRP A 150 -6.23 -19.26 -1.56
C TRP A 150 -6.16 -20.54 -2.38
N THR A 151 -5.23 -21.44 -2.08
CA THR A 151 -5.15 -22.76 -2.73
C THR A 151 -6.46 -23.52 -2.60
N ALA A 152 -7.03 -23.58 -1.39
CA ALA A 152 -8.31 -24.24 -1.16
C ALA A 152 -9.46 -23.55 -1.90
N THR A 153 -9.46 -22.22 -1.95
CA THR A 153 -10.47 -21.42 -2.65
C THR A 153 -10.45 -21.70 -4.16
N GLU A 154 -9.27 -21.66 -4.77
CA GLU A 154 -9.07 -21.87 -6.20
C GLU A 154 -9.31 -23.33 -6.61
N ALA A 155 -9.01 -24.30 -5.73
CA ALA A 155 -9.35 -25.71 -5.97
C ALA A 155 -10.87 -25.93 -6.04
N LEU A 156 -11.63 -25.27 -5.17
CA LEU A 156 -13.09 -25.33 -5.19
C LEU A 156 -13.68 -24.64 -6.42
N GLU A 157 -13.08 -23.53 -6.87
CA GLU A 157 -13.43 -22.89 -8.15
C GLU A 157 -13.25 -23.87 -9.32
N LEU A 158 -12.08 -24.52 -9.40
CA LEU A 158 -11.78 -25.50 -10.45
C LEU A 158 -12.70 -26.73 -10.40
N ALA A 159 -13.17 -27.14 -9.22
CA ALA A 159 -14.10 -28.27 -9.07
C ALA A 159 -15.46 -28.02 -9.76
N GLY A 160 -15.82 -26.75 -9.96
CA GLY A 160 -16.98 -26.34 -10.76
C GLY A 160 -16.83 -26.55 -12.28
N HIS A 161 -15.62 -26.83 -12.76
CA HIS A 161 -15.31 -26.95 -14.19
C HIS A 161 -14.64 -28.29 -14.56
N ALA A 162 -13.59 -28.67 -13.84
CA ALA A 162 -12.76 -29.84 -14.11
C ALA A 162 -13.50 -31.16 -13.84
N SER A 163 -13.05 -32.25 -14.46
CA SER A 163 -13.57 -33.60 -14.16
C SER A 163 -13.06 -34.13 -12.82
N ALA A 164 -11.85 -33.72 -12.42
CA ALA A 164 -11.21 -34.03 -11.16
C ALA A 164 -10.19 -32.93 -10.83
N VAL A 165 -10.02 -32.63 -9.55
CA VAL A 165 -9.06 -31.66 -9.02
C VAL A 165 -8.22 -32.36 -7.95
N THR A 166 -6.92 -32.44 -8.16
CA THR A 166 -5.99 -32.95 -7.14
C THR A 166 -5.23 -31.79 -6.53
N VAL A 167 -5.44 -31.53 -5.24
CA VAL A 167 -4.67 -30.55 -4.46
C VAL A 167 -3.39 -31.23 -3.98
N LEU A 168 -2.24 -30.72 -4.43
CA LEU A 168 -0.91 -31.14 -4.02
C LEU A 168 -0.37 -30.15 -2.99
N ALA A 169 -0.54 -30.49 -1.72
CA ALA A 169 -0.07 -29.69 -0.60
C ALA A 169 1.33 -30.16 -0.18
N PRO A 170 2.40 -29.36 -0.41
CA PRO A 170 3.76 -29.78 -0.10
C PRO A 170 4.04 -29.91 1.40
N GLY A 171 3.25 -29.22 2.24
CA GLY A 171 3.30 -29.31 3.69
C GLY A 171 1.92 -29.55 4.30
N GLU A 172 1.83 -29.33 5.61
CA GLU A 172 0.56 -29.33 6.31
C GLU A 172 -0.33 -28.17 5.81
N PRO A 173 -1.59 -28.43 5.46
CA PRO A 173 -2.50 -27.39 5.03
C PRO A 173 -2.69 -26.27 6.06
N ARG A 174 -2.63 -25.02 5.58
CA ARG A 174 -2.82 -23.80 6.38
C ARG A 174 -4.15 -23.09 6.07
N TRP A 175 -5.09 -23.77 5.45
CA TRP A 175 -6.44 -23.26 5.25
C TRP A 175 -7.34 -23.55 6.46
N SER A 176 -8.44 -22.83 6.55
CA SER A 176 -9.41 -22.90 7.63
C SER A 176 -10.14 -24.25 7.70
N ALA A 177 -10.64 -24.62 8.88
CA ALA A 177 -11.47 -25.81 9.06
C ALA A 177 -12.79 -25.75 8.25
N ALA A 178 -13.22 -24.55 7.84
CA ALA A 178 -14.34 -24.40 6.92
C ALA A 178 -13.96 -24.83 5.50
N ARG A 179 -12.77 -24.44 5.02
CA ARG A 179 -12.24 -24.87 3.73
C ARG A 179 -11.94 -26.35 3.69
N ASP A 180 -11.37 -26.89 4.75
CA ASP A 180 -11.10 -28.32 4.86
C ASP A 180 -12.38 -29.16 4.67
N ARG A 181 -13.46 -28.80 5.39
CA ARG A 181 -14.79 -29.42 5.21
C ARG A 181 -15.36 -29.24 3.81
N ALA A 182 -15.17 -28.07 3.19
CA ALA A 182 -15.65 -27.81 1.84
C ALA A 182 -14.92 -28.65 0.80
N LEU A 183 -13.60 -28.80 0.91
CA LEU A 183 -12.79 -29.66 0.06
C LEU A 183 -13.20 -31.13 0.24
N ALA A 184 -13.35 -31.60 1.47
CA ALA A 184 -13.78 -32.96 1.77
C ALA A 184 -15.20 -33.29 1.26
N ALA A 185 -16.09 -32.29 1.21
CA ALA A 185 -17.44 -32.45 0.68
C ALA A 185 -17.51 -32.40 -0.86
N ALA A 186 -16.46 -31.91 -1.53
CA ALA A 186 -16.43 -31.79 -2.98
C ALA A 186 -16.04 -33.13 -3.62
N GLU A 187 -17.00 -33.84 -4.21
CA GLU A 187 -16.82 -35.20 -4.78
C GLU A 187 -15.69 -35.32 -5.83
N ARG A 188 -15.31 -34.21 -6.46
CA ARG A 188 -14.28 -34.16 -7.51
C ARG A 188 -12.91 -33.71 -7.00
N VAL A 189 -12.76 -33.47 -5.70
CA VAL A 189 -11.53 -32.95 -5.11
C VAL A 189 -10.85 -34.04 -4.28
N GLU A 190 -9.56 -34.25 -4.55
CA GLU A 190 -8.67 -35.08 -3.73
C GLU A 190 -7.56 -34.20 -3.18
N VAL A 191 -7.24 -34.31 -1.89
CA VAL A 191 -6.12 -33.59 -1.27
C VAL A 191 -5.02 -34.57 -0.93
N LEU A 192 -3.81 -34.30 -1.43
CA LEU A 192 -2.59 -35.04 -1.14
C LEU A 192 -1.63 -34.14 -0.35
N THR A 193 -1.45 -34.44 0.93
CA THR A 193 -0.50 -33.73 1.81
C THR A 193 0.90 -34.34 1.71
N GLY A 194 1.93 -33.53 1.96
CA GLY A 194 3.32 -33.91 1.74
C GLY A 194 3.63 -34.25 0.27
N ALA A 195 2.81 -33.76 -0.66
CA ALA A 195 2.93 -34.04 -2.08
C ALA A 195 3.55 -32.86 -2.84
N ALA A 196 4.54 -33.15 -3.69
CA ALA A 196 5.24 -32.12 -4.47
C ALA A 196 5.35 -32.54 -5.93
N VAL A 197 5.10 -31.59 -6.84
CA VAL A 197 5.41 -31.76 -8.26
C VAL A 197 6.92 -31.75 -8.43
N THR A 198 7.49 -32.81 -9.00
CA THR A 198 8.93 -32.97 -9.21
C THR A 198 9.33 -32.74 -10.66
N ALA A 199 8.42 -32.94 -11.61
CA ALA A 199 8.67 -32.64 -13.01
C ALA A 199 7.38 -32.44 -13.81
N LEU A 200 7.48 -31.66 -14.88
CA LEU A 200 6.40 -31.43 -15.84
C LEU A 200 6.48 -32.44 -16.99
N ARG A 201 5.33 -32.81 -17.55
CA ARG A 201 5.21 -33.69 -18.73
C ARG A 201 4.44 -32.98 -19.83
N GLY A 202 4.96 -33.05 -21.05
CA GLY A 202 4.31 -32.50 -22.23
C GLY A 202 5.31 -31.96 -23.24
N GLU A 203 4.97 -32.12 -24.53
CA GLU A 203 5.70 -31.50 -25.64
C GLU A 203 4.84 -30.37 -26.21
N GLY A 204 5.17 -29.13 -25.85
CA GLY A 204 4.42 -27.94 -26.28
C GLY A 204 3.05 -27.75 -25.62
N VAL A 205 2.45 -28.78 -25.01
CA VAL A 205 1.23 -28.71 -24.19
C VAL A 205 1.38 -29.67 -23.02
N LEU A 206 0.95 -29.25 -21.83
CA LEU A 206 0.98 -30.08 -20.62
C LEU A 206 0.10 -31.32 -20.80
N SER A 207 0.65 -32.48 -20.47
CA SER A 207 -0.05 -33.77 -20.47
C SER A 207 -0.03 -34.47 -19.11
N GLY A 208 0.78 -33.99 -18.16
CA GLY A 208 0.86 -34.55 -16.83
C GLY A 208 2.00 -33.99 -16.00
N VAL A 209 2.19 -34.58 -14.83
CA VAL A 209 3.26 -34.25 -13.89
C VAL A 209 3.79 -35.51 -13.21
N ALA A 210 5.07 -35.50 -12.85
CA ALA A 210 5.58 -36.40 -11.82
C ALA A 210 5.33 -35.77 -10.45
N VAL A 211 4.81 -36.58 -9.54
CA VAL A 211 4.47 -36.18 -8.17
C VAL A 211 5.16 -37.12 -7.21
N ARG A 212 5.89 -36.55 -6.26
CA ARG A 212 6.39 -37.28 -5.09
C ARG A 212 5.36 -37.20 -3.98
N THR A 213 4.96 -38.34 -3.44
CA THR A 213 4.09 -38.49 -2.27
C THR A 213 4.82 -39.31 -1.19
N ALA A 214 4.14 -39.57 -0.06
CA ALA A 214 4.65 -40.47 0.98
C ALA A 214 4.93 -41.90 0.48
N ASP A 215 4.20 -42.34 -0.55
CA ASP A 215 4.33 -43.69 -1.13
C ASP A 215 5.41 -43.78 -2.22
N GLY A 216 6.07 -42.67 -2.55
CA GLY A 216 7.09 -42.58 -3.59
C GLY A 216 6.73 -41.64 -4.73
N GLU A 217 7.44 -41.77 -5.85
CA GLU A 217 7.22 -40.95 -7.04
C GLU A 217 6.27 -41.65 -8.02
N ARG A 218 5.29 -40.91 -8.55
CA ARG A 218 4.33 -41.41 -9.53
C ARG A 218 4.00 -40.38 -10.59
N GLU A 219 3.69 -40.86 -11.79
CA GLU A 219 3.16 -40.03 -12.87
C GLU A 219 1.66 -39.79 -12.67
N MET A 220 1.21 -38.58 -12.96
CA MET A 220 -0.18 -38.16 -12.85
C MET A 220 -0.58 -37.43 -14.13
N ALA A 221 -1.53 -38.01 -14.86
CA ALA A 221 -2.07 -37.40 -16.06
C ALA A 221 -3.03 -36.26 -15.68
N VAL A 222 -2.64 -35.04 -16.03
CA VAL A 222 -3.43 -33.82 -15.82
C VAL A 222 -3.34 -32.94 -17.05
N ALA A 223 -4.44 -32.29 -17.37
CA ALA A 223 -4.53 -31.32 -18.45
C ALA A 223 -4.03 -29.94 -18.04
N GLY A 224 -4.16 -29.62 -16.76
CA GLY A 224 -3.83 -28.32 -16.20
C GLY A 224 -3.16 -28.44 -14.84
N VAL A 225 -2.22 -27.54 -14.54
CA VAL A 225 -1.57 -27.39 -13.24
C VAL A 225 -1.62 -25.93 -12.82
N PHE A 226 -2.07 -25.68 -11.60
CA PHE A 226 -2.26 -24.35 -11.04
C PHE A 226 -1.36 -24.12 -9.82
N PRO A 227 -0.18 -23.49 -10.00
CA PRO A 227 0.74 -23.26 -8.89
C PRO A 227 0.37 -22.00 -8.09
N PHE A 228 0.02 -22.19 -6.84
CA PHE A 228 -0.14 -21.14 -5.82
C PHE A 228 1.02 -21.11 -4.80
N VAL A 229 2.09 -21.86 -5.12
CA VAL A 229 3.40 -21.87 -4.44
C VAL A 229 4.42 -20.99 -5.15
N GLY A 230 5.56 -20.74 -4.52
CA GLY A 230 6.70 -20.05 -5.15
C GLY A 230 6.45 -18.58 -5.51
N ARG A 231 5.42 -17.97 -4.92
CA ARG A 231 5.16 -16.53 -5.05
C ARG A 231 6.26 -15.76 -4.32
N ARG A 232 6.85 -14.77 -4.99
CA ARG A 232 7.94 -13.93 -4.47
C ARG A 232 7.50 -12.49 -4.33
N GLY A 233 8.02 -11.80 -3.32
CA GLY A 233 7.85 -10.36 -3.16
C GLY A 233 8.64 -9.56 -4.22
N PRO A 234 8.66 -8.23 -4.10
CA PRO A 234 9.37 -7.35 -5.03
C PRO A 234 10.76 -6.96 -4.50
N GLU A 235 11.59 -7.91 -4.05
CA GLU A 235 12.87 -7.64 -3.37
C GLU A 235 13.86 -6.83 -4.21
N ALA A 236 13.80 -6.95 -5.54
CA ALA A 236 14.67 -6.24 -6.46
C ALA A 236 14.17 -4.83 -6.82
N LEU A 237 12.95 -4.46 -6.38
CA LEU A 237 12.30 -3.22 -6.77
C LEU A 237 12.93 -2.00 -6.08
N VAL A 238 13.36 -2.14 -4.83
CA VAL A 238 13.86 -1.02 -4.02
C VAL A 238 15.34 -1.22 -3.70
N ASP A 239 16.18 -0.32 -4.19
CA ASP A 239 17.62 -0.39 -3.98
C ASP A 239 17.98 -0.37 -2.49
N GLY A 240 18.66 -1.42 -2.02
CA GLY A 240 19.22 -1.49 -0.67
C GLY A 240 18.19 -1.75 0.44
N LEU A 241 16.92 -1.99 0.12
CA LEU A 241 15.92 -2.37 1.11
C LEU A 241 16.04 -3.86 1.45
N ALA A 242 16.02 -4.20 2.74
CA ALA A 242 16.05 -5.59 3.17
C ALA A 242 14.76 -6.33 2.78
N ALA A 243 14.89 -7.62 2.51
CA ALA A 243 13.77 -8.51 2.24
C ALA A 243 13.89 -9.80 3.06
N ASP A 244 12.76 -10.44 3.33
CA ASP A 244 12.73 -11.76 3.97
C ASP A 244 13.01 -12.90 2.99
N ALA A 245 12.92 -14.13 3.49
CA ALA A 245 13.21 -15.34 2.72
C ALA A 245 12.31 -15.49 1.49
N ASP A 246 11.11 -14.92 1.50
CA ASP A 246 10.14 -14.95 0.39
C ASP A 246 10.27 -13.72 -0.54
N GLY A 247 11.26 -12.86 -0.30
CA GLY A 247 11.49 -11.65 -1.08
C GLY A 247 10.57 -10.48 -0.70
N ARG A 248 9.84 -10.59 0.42
CA ARG A 248 8.94 -9.52 0.88
C ARG A 248 9.75 -8.47 1.60
N LEU A 249 9.46 -7.21 1.34
CA LEU A 249 10.26 -6.08 1.80
C LEU A 249 10.04 -5.83 3.30
N VAL A 250 11.12 -5.65 4.03
CA VAL A 250 11.11 -5.26 5.44
C VAL A 250 10.96 -3.73 5.50
N PRO A 251 9.90 -3.20 6.15
CA PRO A 251 9.73 -1.76 6.29
C PRO A 251 10.94 -1.09 6.97
N SER A 252 11.33 0.08 6.49
CA SER A 252 12.42 0.88 7.08
C SER A 252 12.11 2.37 7.02
N ALA A 253 12.89 3.19 7.73
CA ALA A 253 12.71 4.64 7.72
C ALA A 253 12.93 5.21 6.31
N GLY A 254 11.88 5.77 5.71
CA GLY A 254 11.91 6.38 4.37
C GLY A 254 11.24 5.58 3.26
N VAL A 255 10.83 4.33 3.50
CA VAL A 255 10.01 3.53 2.57
C VAL A 255 8.89 2.86 3.31
N LEU A 256 7.67 3.12 2.85
CA LEU A 256 6.48 2.47 3.35
C LEU A 256 6.21 1.25 2.47
N VAL A 257 5.85 0.13 3.08
CA VAL A 257 5.49 -1.10 2.38
C VAL A 257 4.15 -1.55 2.90
N ALA A 258 3.25 -1.99 2.03
CA ALA A 258 1.89 -2.39 2.38
C ALA A 258 1.42 -3.64 1.61
N GLY A 259 0.48 -4.37 2.21
CA GLY A 259 -0.09 -5.59 1.65
C GLY A 259 0.94 -6.71 1.55
N ASP A 260 0.69 -7.68 0.67
CA ASP A 260 1.52 -8.89 0.61
C ASP A 260 3.01 -8.63 0.32
N ALA A 261 3.36 -7.49 -0.28
CA ALA A 261 4.74 -7.09 -0.48
C ALA A 261 5.51 -6.85 0.83
N ARG A 262 4.82 -6.59 1.94
CA ARG A 262 5.41 -6.32 3.26
C ARG A 262 5.73 -7.62 3.99
N SER A 263 6.94 -7.71 4.52
CA SER A 263 7.35 -8.83 5.38
C SER A 263 6.43 -8.93 6.62
N GLY A 264 6.02 -10.16 6.93
CA GLY A 264 5.13 -10.44 8.04
C GLY A 264 3.67 -10.01 7.85
N ALA A 265 3.26 -9.53 6.66
CA ALA A 265 1.84 -9.22 6.43
C ALA A 265 1.02 -10.51 6.29
N GLU A 266 -0.20 -10.47 6.83
CA GLU A 266 -1.21 -11.49 6.62
C GLU A 266 -1.73 -11.43 5.18
N ARG A 267 -1.92 -12.58 4.55
CA ARG A 267 -2.27 -12.70 3.12
C ARG A 267 -3.78 -12.73 2.90
N THR A 268 -4.47 -11.79 3.52
CA THR A 268 -5.92 -11.62 3.48
C THR A 268 -6.25 -10.24 2.89
N LEU A 269 -7.42 -10.11 2.29
CA LEU A 269 -7.87 -8.85 1.72
C LEU A 269 -8.05 -7.79 2.83
N ALA A 270 -8.64 -8.17 3.95
CA ALA A 270 -8.85 -7.27 5.08
C ALA A 270 -7.51 -6.72 5.63
N ALA A 271 -6.48 -7.58 5.74
CA ALA A 271 -5.16 -7.15 6.17
C ALA A 271 -4.48 -6.24 5.13
N ALA A 272 -4.63 -6.55 3.83
CA ALA A 272 -4.09 -5.71 2.77
C ALA A 272 -4.69 -4.29 2.76
N GLU A 273 -6.01 -4.16 2.95
CA GLU A 273 -6.67 -2.85 3.07
C GLU A 273 -6.26 -2.11 4.34
N ALA A 274 -6.13 -2.81 5.48
CA ALA A 274 -5.67 -2.23 6.73
C ALA A 274 -4.23 -1.70 6.61
N ASP A 275 -3.33 -2.49 6.03
CA ASP A 275 -1.96 -2.09 5.72
C ASP A 275 -1.92 -0.89 4.77
N GLY A 276 -2.74 -0.92 3.72
CA GLY A 276 -2.87 0.19 2.78
C GLY A 276 -3.27 1.48 3.49
N ARG A 277 -4.29 1.43 4.36
CA ARG A 277 -4.71 2.58 5.15
C ARG A 277 -3.59 3.11 6.03
N ALA A 278 -2.92 2.23 6.79
CA ALA A 278 -1.82 2.59 7.66
C ALA A 278 -0.65 3.23 6.87
N ALA A 279 -0.31 2.70 5.69
CA ALA A 279 0.72 3.27 4.84
C ALA A 279 0.32 4.63 4.27
N GLY A 280 -0.94 4.83 3.89
CA GLY A 280 -1.45 6.14 3.47
C GLY A 280 -1.37 7.19 4.58
N GLU A 281 -1.77 6.83 5.81
CA GLU A 281 -1.67 7.70 6.99
C GLU A 281 -0.22 8.01 7.35
N ALA A 282 0.66 7.02 7.29
CA ALA A 282 2.09 7.19 7.51
C ALA A 282 2.73 8.13 6.47
N ALA A 283 2.32 8.02 5.20
CA ALA A 283 2.82 8.92 4.15
C ALA A 283 2.45 10.39 4.44
N VAL A 284 1.22 10.62 4.90
CA VAL A 284 0.75 11.95 5.32
C VAL A 284 1.58 12.45 6.51
N ALA A 285 1.80 11.61 7.52
CA ALA A 285 2.57 11.97 8.70
C ALA A 285 4.03 12.32 8.37
N VAL A 286 4.69 11.54 7.51
CA VAL A 286 6.07 11.81 7.06
C VAL A 286 6.17 13.17 6.36
N LEU A 287 5.21 13.49 5.49
CA LEU A 287 5.19 14.76 4.77
C LEU A 287 4.85 15.96 5.67
N ALA A 288 4.01 15.75 6.69
CA ALA A 288 3.68 16.77 7.68
C ALA A 288 4.86 17.07 8.62
N ALA A 289 5.58 16.04 9.08
CA ALA A 289 6.77 16.20 9.91
C ALA A 289 7.91 16.93 9.17
N GLY A 290 8.05 16.71 7.86
CA GLY A 290 9.03 17.41 7.02
C GLY A 290 8.62 18.84 6.62
N ALA A 291 7.40 19.28 6.90
CA ALA A 291 6.89 20.61 6.53
C ALA A 291 7.17 21.70 7.58
N GLY A 292 7.77 21.36 8.72
CA GLY A 292 7.87 22.23 9.89
C GLY A 292 6.51 22.35 10.58
N SER A 293 6.46 22.07 11.89
CA SER A 293 5.24 22.26 12.67
C SER A 293 5.07 23.74 12.99
N LEU A 294 3.91 24.31 12.65
CA LEU A 294 3.47 25.57 13.25
C LEU A 294 3.07 25.27 14.70
N GLN A 295 3.91 25.63 15.66
CA GLN A 295 3.57 25.53 17.08
C GLN A 295 2.84 26.80 17.54
N VAL A 296 1.59 26.65 17.97
CA VAL A 296 0.87 27.69 18.71
C VAL A 296 1.36 27.61 20.15
N VAL A 297 2.18 28.57 20.57
CA VAL A 297 2.71 28.66 21.94
C VAL A 297 1.88 29.71 22.69
N ASP A 298 1.42 29.38 23.89
CA ASP A 298 0.83 30.36 24.80
C ASP A 298 1.87 31.45 25.09
N PRO A 299 1.63 32.72 24.69
CA PRO A 299 2.61 33.80 24.79
C PRO A 299 2.88 34.22 26.24
N THR A 300 2.09 33.76 27.20
CA THR A 300 2.19 34.19 28.60
C THR A 300 3.27 33.44 29.39
N HIS A 301 3.74 32.28 28.92
CA HIS A 301 4.60 31.41 29.75
C HIS A 301 5.96 31.02 29.15
N GLY A 302 6.26 31.29 27.88
CA GLY A 302 7.62 31.08 27.33
C GLY A 302 8.21 29.66 27.50
N VAL A 303 7.37 28.68 27.83
CA VAL A 303 7.72 27.28 28.13
C VAL A 303 6.76 26.42 27.31
N LEU A 304 7.31 25.42 26.61
CA LEU A 304 6.49 24.39 25.96
C LEU A 304 5.58 23.75 27.03
N PRO A 305 4.28 23.56 26.78
CA PRO A 305 3.45 22.85 27.74
C PRO A 305 4.10 21.48 28.02
N GLU A 306 4.39 21.20 29.29
CA GLU A 306 4.74 19.85 29.74
C GLU A 306 3.66 18.87 29.23
N PRO A 307 4.01 17.62 28.89
CA PRO A 307 3.04 16.62 28.44
C PRO A 307 2.21 16.14 29.64
N ALA A 308 1.41 17.04 30.21
CA ALA A 308 0.30 16.69 31.06
C ALA A 308 -0.85 16.23 30.16
N GLY A 309 -1.54 15.18 30.60
CA GLY A 309 -2.47 14.37 29.82
C GLY A 309 -3.36 15.14 28.86
N ALA A 310 -3.59 14.52 27.70
CA ALA A 310 -4.43 15.00 26.61
C ALA A 310 -5.88 15.24 27.07
N ASP A 311 -6.13 16.39 27.69
CA ASP A 311 -7.44 17.01 27.66
C ASP A 311 -7.47 17.92 26.45
N ALA A 312 -8.33 17.56 25.50
CA ALA A 312 -8.49 18.23 24.23
C ALA A 312 -8.66 19.75 24.44
N VAL A 313 -7.66 20.53 24.02
CA VAL A 313 -7.83 21.95 23.79
C VAL A 313 -8.91 22.06 22.72
N ALA A 314 -10.11 22.48 23.12
CA ALA A 314 -11.24 22.64 22.22
C ALA A 314 -10.83 23.61 21.11
N ALA A 315 -10.76 23.11 19.88
CA ALA A 315 -10.52 23.94 18.71
C ALA A 315 -11.67 24.94 18.57
N SER A 316 -11.45 26.18 19.02
CA SER A 316 -12.41 27.26 18.78
C SER A 316 -12.21 27.75 17.35
N THR A 317 -13.28 27.76 16.56
CA THR A 317 -13.31 28.41 15.24
C THR A 317 -13.25 29.92 15.44
N ALA A 318 -12.04 30.49 15.42
CA ALA A 318 -11.87 31.93 15.42
C ALA A 318 -12.27 32.49 14.04
N ALA A 319 -13.09 33.54 14.04
CA ALA A 319 -13.28 34.36 12.85
C ALA A 319 -11.94 35.03 12.51
N TRP A 320 -11.50 34.94 11.26
CA TRP A 320 -10.18 35.37 10.78
C TRP A 320 -9.89 36.88 10.90
N THR A 321 -10.75 37.67 11.55
CA THR A 321 -10.67 39.14 11.56
C THR A 321 -9.65 39.72 12.54
N ASP A 322 -9.14 38.94 13.50
CA ASP A 322 -8.31 39.43 14.61
C ASP A 322 -7.01 38.60 14.76
N VAL A 323 -6.15 38.62 13.73
CA VAL A 323 -4.90 37.84 13.68
C VAL A 323 -3.68 38.74 13.88
N ALA A 324 -2.72 38.28 14.68
CA ALA A 324 -1.39 38.87 14.76
C ALA A 324 -0.29 37.87 14.44
N LEU A 325 0.86 38.41 14.03
CA LEU A 325 2.09 37.70 13.73
C LEU A 325 3.17 38.14 14.72
N PHE A 326 3.89 37.18 15.31
CA PHE A 326 4.95 37.46 16.28
C PHE A 326 6.23 36.68 15.96
N THR A 327 7.41 37.31 16.12
CA THR A 327 8.70 36.66 15.83
C THR A 327 9.79 36.88 16.86
N ASN A 328 10.70 35.90 16.94
CA ASN A 328 11.88 35.90 17.80
C ASN A 328 13.13 36.57 17.18
N SER A 329 12.93 37.64 16.40
CA SER A 329 14.00 38.52 15.83
C SER A 329 14.99 37.91 14.84
N LYS A 330 14.83 36.66 14.41
CA LYS A 330 15.71 36.11 13.36
C LYS A 330 15.38 36.80 12.02
N PRO A 331 16.37 37.36 11.28
CA PRO A 331 16.11 38.10 10.04
C PRO A 331 15.22 37.34 9.04
N ASN A 332 15.47 36.04 8.87
CA ASN A 332 14.69 35.17 7.98
C ASN A 332 13.23 35.00 8.45
N ALA A 333 13.01 34.91 9.76
CA ALA A 333 11.67 34.74 10.34
C ALA A 333 10.84 36.04 10.23
N THR A 334 11.49 37.20 10.38
CA THR A 334 10.87 38.51 10.19
C THR A 334 10.41 38.73 8.75
N GLU A 335 11.27 38.40 7.77
CA GLU A 335 10.93 38.54 6.35
C GLU A 335 9.81 37.56 5.93
N LEU A 336 9.89 36.31 6.40
CA LEU A 336 8.89 35.28 6.16
C LEU A 336 7.52 35.69 6.72
N LEU A 337 7.47 36.22 7.95
CA LEU A 337 6.22 36.67 8.54
C LEU A 337 5.67 37.91 7.87
N ARG A 338 6.51 38.84 7.42
CA ARG A 338 6.04 39.98 6.64
C ARG A 338 5.39 39.51 5.33
N GLY A 339 6.05 38.62 4.60
CA GLY A 339 5.51 38.04 3.37
C GLY A 339 4.24 37.21 3.59
N LEU A 340 4.17 36.46 4.70
CA LEU A 340 2.95 35.75 5.10
C LEU A 340 1.82 36.74 5.42
N GLY A 341 2.12 37.80 6.16
CA GLY A 341 1.16 38.84 6.53
C GLY A 341 0.53 39.54 5.34
N GLU A 342 1.36 39.94 4.36
CA GLU A 342 0.88 40.52 3.11
C GLU A 342 -0.06 39.58 2.35
N ARG A 343 0.28 38.28 2.28
CA ARG A 343 -0.57 37.28 1.62
C ARG A 343 -1.86 37.02 2.38
N LEU A 344 -1.83 37.00 3.71
CA LEU A 344 -3.01 36.82 4.55
C LEU A 344 -3.97 38.01 4.42
N GLN A 345 -3.45 39.23 4.50
CA GLN A 345 -4.23 40.45 4.30
C GLN A 345 -4.87 40.50 2.91
N ALA A 346 -4.10 40.18 1.86
CA ALA A 346 -4.59 40.17 0.48
C ALA A 346 -5.66 39.08 0.23
N HIS A 347 -5.48 37.89 0.80
CA HIS A 347 -6.37 36.76 0.55
C HIS A 347 -7.68 36.84 1.36
N TRP A 348 -7.62 37.35 2.59
CA TRP A 348 -8.74 37.35 3.53
C TRP A 348 -9.36 38.73 3.79
N ALA A 349 -8.87 39.77 3.11
CA ALA A 349 -9.32 41.16 3.29
C ALA A 349 -9.31 41.59 4.76
N LEU A 350 -8.24 41.24 5.48
CA LEU A 350 -8.12 41.52 6.91
C LEU A 350 -8.00 43.05 7.14
N PRO A 351 -8.90 43.67 7.93
CA PRO A 351 -8.86 45.11 8.17
C PRO A 351 -7.66 45.52 9.03
N GLU A 352 -7.19 44.61 9.91
CA GLU A 352 -6.03 44.82 10.77
C GLU A 352 -5.25 43.51 10.89
N LEU A 353 -3.91 43.58 10.77
CA LEU A 353 -3.00 42.48 11.04
C LEU A 353 -1.94 42.98 12.01
N GLY A 354 -1.91 42.42 13.22
CA GLY A 354 -0.87 42.77 14.18
C GLY A 354 0.48 42.20 13.76
N LEU A 355 1.54 43.00 13.83
CA LEU A 355 2.90 42.50 13.62
C LEU A 355 3.78 42.99 14.77
N ALA A 356 4.37 42.04 15.49
CA ALA A 356 5.31 42.32 16.56
C ALA A 356 6.55 41.44 16.43
N ALA A 357 7.68 41.96 16.87
CA ALA A 357 8.95 41.26 16.82
C ALA A 357 9.75 41.62 18.08
N LYS A 358 10.45 40.64 18.62
CA LYS A 358 11.48 40.91 19.62
C LYS A 358 12.60 41.75 18.99
N GLU A 359 13.38 42.44 19.82
CA GLU A 359 14.60 43.12 19.34
C GLU A 359 15.76 42.14 19.11
N SER A 360 15.85 41.08 19.92
CA SER A 360 16.86 40.03 19.82
C SER A 360 16.30 38.68 20.27
N ALA A 361 16.78 37.60 19.64
CA ALA A 361 16.42 36.23 20.02
C ALA A 361 16.80 35.90 21.47
N SER A 362 17.84 36.57 22.00
CA SER A 362 18.42 36.33 23.32
C SER A 362 17.82 37.18 24.45
N VAL A 363 16.94 38.14 24.13
CA VAL A 363 16.30 39.02 25.11
C VAL A 363 14.84 38.60 25.26
N ALA A 364 14.18 38.82 26.40
CA ALA A 364 12.74 38.59 26.51
C ALA A 364 11.94 39.55 25.60
N ALA A 365 10.71 39.20 25.24
CA ALA A 365 9.83 40.13 24.55
C ALA A 365 9.39 41.24 25.52
N ASP A 366 9.20 42.45 24.99
CA ASP A 366 8.69 43.57 25.76
C ASP A 366 7.28 43.24 26.29
N PRO A 367 7.04 43.27 27.62
CA PRO A 367 5.73 42.99 28.20
C PRO A 367 4.61 43.82 27.59
N ASP A 368 4.86 45.09 27.24
CA ASP A 368 3.84 45.95 26.65
C ASP A 368 3.42 45.47 25.25
N GLN A 369 4.35 44.86 24.50
CA GLN A 369 4.05 44.23 23.21
C GLN A 369 3.22 42.95 23.37
N ILE A 370 3.51 42.16 24.42
CA ILE A 370 2.75 40.94 24.72
C ILE A 370 1.31 41.31 25.13
N ASP A 371 1.16 42.30 26.01
CA ASP A 371 -0.14 42.77 26.47
C ASP A 371 -0.97 43.34 25.32
N TRP A 372 -0.34 44.09 24.41
CA TRP A 372 -1.00 44.57 23.20
C TRP A 372 -1.50 43.43 22.30
N LEU A 373 -0.68 42.38 22.08
CA LEU A 373 -1.05 41.21 21.29
C LEU A 373 -2.24 40.46 21.92
N ALA A 374 -2.16 40.21 23.23
CA ALA A 374 -3.14 39.42 23.97
C ALA A 374 -4.50 40.13 24.09
N GLN A 375 -4.50 41.46 24.21
CA GLN A 375 -5.74 42.24 24.34
C GLN A 375 -6.45 42.49 23.02
N ARG A 376 -5.71 42.54 21.91
CA ARG A 376 -6.22 43.04 20.63
C ARG A 376 -6.47 41.95 19.59
N PHE A 377 -5.82 40.79 19.71
CA PHE A 377 -5.92 39.72 18.72
C PHE A 377 -6.38 38.40 19.36
N LYS A 378 -7.27 37.69 18.65
CA LYS A 378 -7.78 36.39 19.11
C LYS A 378 -6.84 35.25 18.75
N VAL A 379 -6.00 35.45 17.73
CA VAL A 379 -5.04 34.46 17.24
C VAL A 379 -3.71 35.14 17.02
N VAL A 380 -2.64 34.61 17.63
CA VAL A 380 -1.27 35.05 17.39
C VAL A 380 -0.49 33.90 16.75
N LEU A 381 -0.06 34.08 15.51
CA LEU A 381 0.82 33.16 14.79
C LEU A 381 2.26 33.52 15.13
N VAL A 382 2.96 32.59 15.77
CA VAL A 382 4.35 32.80 16.19
C VAL A 382 5.29 32.10 15.23
N ALA A 383 6.28 32.82 14.68
CA ALA A 383 7.42 32.20 14.01
C ALA A 383 8.66 32.25 14.90
N VAL A 384 9.05 31.08 15.41
CA VAL A 384 10.29 30.85 16.13
C VAL A 384 11.20 30.03 15.21
N GLY A 385 12.35 30.56 14.79
CA GLY A 385 13.30 29.81 13.94
C GLY A 385 14.11 28.79 14.75
N ASP A 386 14.83 27.84 14.15
CA ASP A 386 15.51 27.90 12.84
C ASP A 386 14.65 27.89 11.56
#